data_AF-A0A3F2YYU0-F1
#
_entry.id   AF-A0A3F2YYU0-F1
#
_cell.length_a   1.000
_cell.length_b   1.000
_cell.length_c   1.000
_cell.angle_alpha   90.00
_cell.angle_beta   90.00
_cell.angle_gamma   90.00
#
_symmetry.space_group_name_H-M   'P 1'
#
loop_
_entity.id
_entity.type
_entity.pdbx_description
1 polymer ?
#
loop_
_entity_poly.entity_id
_entity_poly.type
_entity_poly.pdbx_seq_one_letter_code
_entity_poly.pdbx_strand_id
1 'polypeptide(L)'
;MRLTVVAIALGLVALASGAYYPASQPVTGVKYADKDFLFKQKFFFEVLRNIHLPLQFEEYFPYTKSYISDESKYVNFQEVVEFFNYYKAGFLGKGELFSIYNQEYMKQTYLLFTFFYNSVDFDTFYKNVVWARENVNEGMFVHAITMAVFHHPQLKGFVLPAVYEIYPYYFFNTDLIHSVTFRKLYDQKFGFVSNGKYNVVYSNYTALYPVEYYGEDKLSYFTEDIGLNAYYYYFMMDYPYFVGTDKFNLYKDRRGELYMYMYQQLIARYYLERQVNFMGPIEEFDYDCEMSYYNGIPFFVRNDYYSVSKDFYYQVNLLK
;
A
#
# COMPACT_ATOMS: atom_id res chain seq x y z
N MET A 1 47.91 -10.17 9.53
CA MET A 1 46.64 -10.85 9.90
C MET A 1 45.91 -10.18 11.05
N ARG A 2 46.54 -9.90 12.20
CA ARG A 2 45.85 -9.21 13.33
C ARG A 2 45.40 -7.78 13.00
N LEU A 3 46.23 -6.99 12.30
CA LEU A 3 45.90 -5.61 11.91
C LEU A 3 44.79 -5.51 10.86
N THR A 4 44.72 -6.47 9.93
CA THR A 4 43.66 -6.52 8.91
C THR A 4 42.31 -6.91 9.50
N VAL A 5 42.28 -7.82 10.48
CA VAL A 5 41.04 -8.16 11.22
C VAL A 5 40.54 -6.96 12.03
N VAL A 6 41.44 -6.22 12.67
CA VAL A 6 41.08 -5.00 13.41
C VAL A 6 40.57 -3.91 12.48
N ALA A 7 41.17 -3.73 11.29
CA ALA A 7 40.70 -2.75 10.31
C ALA A 7 39.31 -3.11 9.76
N ILE A 8 39.03 -4.39 9.51
CA ILE A 8 37.70 -4.86 9.07
C ILE A 8 36.67 -4.69 10.19
N ALA A 9 37.02 -5.03 11.43
CA ALA A 9 36.14 -4.82 12.58
C ALA A 9 35.82 -3.34 12.82
N LEU A 10 36.82 -2.45 12.71
CA LEU A 10 36.62 -1.01 12.81
C LEU A 10 35.81 -0.44 11.63
N GLY A 11 36.00 -0.98 10.42
CA GLY A 11 35.19 -0.64 9.25
C GLY A 11 33.71 -1.07 9.40
N LEU A 12 33.47 -2.25 9.97
CA LEU A 12 32.12 -2.75 10.27
C LEU A 12 31.46 -1.94 11.39
N VAL A 13 32.20 -1.55 12.43
CA VAL A 13 31.69 -0.66 13.48
C VAL A 13 31.36 0.73 12.92
N ALA A 14 32.21 1.27 12.03
CA ALA A 14 31.95 2.53 11.34
C ALA A 14 30.69 2.46 10.45
N LEU A 15 30.50 1.36 9.71
CA LEU A 15 29.31 1.12 8.88
C LEU A 15 28.03 0.91 9.72
N ALA A 16 28.14 0.22 10.87
CA ALA A 16 27.02 0.06 11.80
C ALA A 16 26.68 1.37 12.54
N SER A 17 27.68 2.21 12.83
CA SER A 17 27.48 3.55 13.40
C SER A 17 27.05 4.61 12.37
N GLY A 18 27.27 4.32 11.09
CA GLY A 18 26.81 5.10 9.94
C GLY A 18 25.44 4.67 9.43
N ALA A 19 24.83 3.64 10.02
CA ALA A 19 23.41 3.43 9.93
C ALA A 19 22.75 4.67 10.54
N TYR A 20 22.32 5.58 9.67
CA TYR A 20 21.42 6.66 10.03
C TYR A 20 20.16 5.99 10.57
N TYR A 21 20.14 5.76 11.88
CA TYR A 21 18.91 5.74 12.62
C TYR A 21 18.40 7.17 12.45
N PRO A 22 17.28 7.44 11.75
CA PRO A 22 16.58 8.68 12.04
C PRO A 22 16.32 8.56 13.53
N ALA A 23 17.10 9.28 14.33
CA ALA A 23 16.68 9.58 15.67
C ALA A 23 15.32 10.24 15.44
N SER A 24 14.25 9.47 15.63
CA SER A 24 13.00 9.99 16.10
C SER A 24 13.28 10.55 17.49
N GLN A 25 14.10 11.61 17.53
CA GLN A 25 13.75 12.70 18.39
C GLN A 25 12.30 12.96 18.01
N PRO A 26 11.31 12.73 18.90
CA PRO A 26 10.01 13.32 18.67
C PRO A 26 10.34 14.76 18.30
N VAL A 27 9.85 15.26 17.17
CA VAL A 27 10.10 16.66 16.80
C VAL A 27 9.56 17.45 18.00
N THR A 28 10.44 17.88 18.91
CA THR A 28 10.11 18.58 20.15
C THR A 28 9.82 20.04 19.82
N GLY A 29 9.12 20.25 18.70
CA GLY A 29 8.64 21.51 18.19
C GLY A 29 7.27 21.23 17.61
N VAL A 30 6.24 21.76 18.28
CA VAL A 30 4.89 21.79 17.71
C VAL A 30 4.98 22.66 16.45
N LYS A 31 4.90 22.04 15.28
CA LYS A 31 4.77 22.79 14.02
C LYS A 31 3.35 23.35 13.97
N TYR A 32 3.19 24.63 14.29
CA TYR A 32 1.90 25.29 14.21
C TYR A 32 1.47 25.40 12.75
N ALA A 33 0.35 24.78 12.41
CA ALA A 33 -0.29 24.89 11.11
C ALA A 33 -1.32 26.03 11.11
N ASP A 34 -1.53 26.64 9.95
CA ASP A 34 -2.58 27.63 9.79
C ASP A 34 -3.96 26.97 9.69
N LYS A 35 -5.02 27.78 9.75
CA LYS A 35 -6.40 27.28 9.73
C LYS A 35 -6.75 26.57 8.42
N ASP A 36 -6.20 27.03 7.29
CA ASP A 36 -6.44 26.43 5.98
C ASP A 36 -5.80 25.04 5.88
N PHE A 37 -4.54 24.89 6.29
CA PHE A 37 -3.88 23.59 6.35
C PHE A 37 -4.63 22.63 7.27
N LEU A 38 -5.05 23.08 8.46
CA LEU A 38 -5.78 22.22 9.40
C LEU A 38 -7.12 21.75 8.83
N PHE A 39 -7.85 22.60 8.09
CA PHE A 39 -9.08 22.22 7.42
C PHE A 39 -8.82 21.14 6.35
N LYS A 40 -7.82 21.33 5.50
CA LYS A 40 -7.45 20.37 4.45
C LYS A 40 -6.90 19.05 5.02
N GLN A 41 -6.12 19.12 6.09
CA GLN A 41 -5.61 17.95 6.79
C GLN A 41 -6.73 17.15 7.45
N LYS A 42 -7.70 17.84 8.06
CA LYS A 42 -8.91 17.22 8.62
C LYS A 42 -9.71 16.49 7.54
N PHE A 43 -9.88 17.10 6.37
CA PHE A 43 -10.58 16.48 5.23
C PHE A 43 -10.01 15.11 4.85
N PHE A 44 -8.69 14.96 4.74
CA PHE A 44 -8.08 13.67 4.41
C PHE A 44 -8.36 12.59 5.45
N PHE A 45 -8.36 12.94 6.73
CA PHE A 45 -8.72 12.00 7.80
C PHE A 45 -10.19 11.58 7.75
N GLU A 46 -11.07 12.50 7.37
CA GLU A 46 -12.51 12.23 7.33
C GLU A 46 -12.90 11.40 6.11
N VAL A 47 -12.33 11.66 4.93
CA VAL A 47 -12.68 10.92 3.71
C VAL A 47 -12.15 9.48 3.73
N LEU A 48 -11.01 9.25 4.39
CA LEU A 48 -10.42 7.91 4.54
C LEU A 48 -10.98 7.14 5.74
N ARG A 49 -11.90 7.73 6.51
CA ARG A 49 -12.52 7.06 7.63
C ARG A 49 -13.54 6.02 7.15
N ASN A 50 -13.46 4.81 7.71
CA ASN A 50 -14.41 3.72 7.48
C ASN A 50 -14.75 3.52 6.00
N ILE A 51 -13.73 3.37 5.16
CA ILE A 51 -13.83 3.28 3.69
C ILE A 51 -14.89 2.29 3.17
N HIS A 52 -15.14 1.20 3.88
CA HIS A 52 -16.13 0.18 3.52
C HIS A 52 -17.58 0.54 3.88
N LEU A 53 -17.77 1.64 4.60
CA LEU A 53 -19.09 2.18 4.94
C LEU A 53 -19.35 3.45 4.12
N PRO A 54 -20.63 3.83 3.92
CA PRO A 54 -20.97 5.13 3.39
C PRO A 54 -20.38 6.25 4.26
N LEU A 55 -20.03 7.36 3.61
CA LEU A 55 -19.56 8.59 4.22
C LEU A 55 -20.60 9.07 5.24
N GLN A 56 -20.14 9.43 6.44
CA GLN A 56 -21.02 9.77 7.57
C GLN A 56 -21.15 11.28 7.80
N PHE A 57 -20.32 12.08 7.13
CA PHE A 57 -20.27 13.52 7.34
C PHE A 57 -21.27 14.22 6.41
N GLU A 58 -22.31 14.81 6.99
CA GLU A 58 -23.41 15.45 6.25
C GLU A 58 -22.93 16.59 5.35
N GLU A 59 -21.86 17.29 5.74
CA GLU A 59 -21.25 18.37 4.95
C GLU A 59 -20.77 17.93 3.57
N TYR A 60 -20.50 16.64 3.38
CA TYR A 60 -20.02 16.07 2.12
C TYR A 60 -21.16 15.59 1.21
N PHE A 61 -22.37 15.36 1.75
CA PHE A 61 -23.50 14.79 1.00
C PHE A 61 -23.92 15.57 -0.26
N PRO A 62 -23.85 16.91 -0.30
CA PRO A 62 -24.15 17.65 -1.53
C PRO A 62 -23.23 17.31 -2.70
N TYR A 63 -21.99 16.86 -2.42
CA TYR A 63 -20.95 16.62 -3.42
C TYR A 63 -20.83 15.15 -3.83
N THR A 64 -21.57 14.23 -3.21
CA THR A 64 -21.49 12.80 -3.53
C THR A 64 -22.23 12.43 -4.80
N LYS A 65 -23.17 13.26 -5.28
CA LYS A 65 -24.06 12.92 -6.40
C LYS A 65 -23.47 13.20 -7.78
N SER A 66 -22.60 14.20 -7.90
CA SER A 66 -22.08 14.66 -9.18
C SER A 66 -20.65 15.15 -9.05
N TYR A 67 -19.79 14.73 -9.98
CA TYR A 67 -18.46 15.28 -10.16
C TYR A 67 -18.48 16.57 -10.97
N ILE A 68 -17.41 17.36 -10.88
CA ILE A 68 -17.25 18.59 -11.65
C ILE A 68 -16.90 18.24 -13.10
N SER A 69 -17.67 18.75 -14.06
CA SER A 69 -17.43 18.52 -15.50
C SER A 69 -16.97 19.76 -16.26
N ASP A 70 -16.84 20.91 -15.57
CA ASP A 70 -16.41 22.18 -16.18
C ASP A 70 -14.93 22.15 -16.55
N GLU A 71 -14.62 22.38 -17.82
CA GLU A 71 -13.26 22.41 -18.35
C GLU A 71 -12.35 23.43 -17.65
N SER A 72 -12.90 24.59 -17.26
CA SER A 72 -12.12 25.66 -16.61
C SER A 72 -11.58 25.28 -15.23
N LYS A 73 -12.05 24.17 -14.67
CA LYS A 73 -11.63 23.63 -13.38
C LYS A 73 -10.50 22.62 -13.47
N TYR A 74 -10.01 22.33 -14.67
CA TYR A 74 -8.95 21.34 -14.89
C TYR A 74 -7.76 21.92 -15.68
N VAL A 75 -6.55 21.53 -15.25
CA VAL A 75 -5.29 21.92 -15.92
C VAL A 75 -5.16 21.21 -17.27
N ASN A 76 -5.50 19.92 -17.32
CA ASN A 76 -5.54 19.13 -18.54
C ASN A 76 -6.88 18.42 -18.65
N PHE A 77 -7.82 19.05 -19.34
CA PHE A 77 -9.18 18.54 -19.47
C PHE A 77 -9.28 17.31 -20.38
N GLN A 78 -8.36 17.12 -21.34
CA GLN A 78 -8.39 15.99 -22.26
C GLN A 78 -8.27 14.64 -21.52
N GLU A 79 -7.38 14.56 -20.53
CA GLU A 79 -7.24 13.37 -19.69
C GLU A 79 -8.45 13.13 -18.79
N VAL A 80 -9.07 14.22 -18.32
CA VAL A 80 -10.29 14.17 -17.52
C VAL A 80 -11.48 13.67 -18.35
N VAL A 81 -11.54 14.03 -19.63
CA VAL A 81 -12.53 13.49 -20.57
C VAL A 81 -12.33 11.98 -20.79
N GLU A 82 -11.08 11.50 -20.86
CA GLU A 82 -10.81 10.05 -20.92
C GLU A 82 -11.36 9.33 -19.68
N PHE A 83 -11.13 9.89 -18.49
CA PHE A 83 -11.75 9.40 -17.26
C PHE A 83 -13.28 9.34 -17.35
N PHE A 84 -13.94 10.42 -17.80
CA PHE A 84 -15.41 10.43 -17.93
C PHE A 84 -15.93 9.37 -18.90
N ASN A 85 -15.24 9.15 -20.02
CA ASN A 85 -15.63 8.16 -21.01
C ASN A 85 -15.49 6.73 -20.45
N TYR A 86 -14.38 6.44 -19.78
CA TYR A 86 -14.17 5.15 -19.12
C TYR A 86 -15.15 4.92 -17.97
N TYR A 87 -15.44 5.95 -17.18
CA TYR A 87 -16.39 5.84 -16.08
C TYR A 87 -17.81 5.52 -16.57
N LYS A 88 -18.22 6.14 -17.69
CA LYS A 88 -19.50 5.83 -18.35
C LYS A 88 -19.54 4.42 -18.94
N ALA A 89 -18.41 3.90 -19.41
CA ALA A 89 -18.30 2.55 -19.95
C ALA A 89 -18.41 1.48 -18.84
N GLY A 90 -17.89 1.77 -17.65
CA GLY A 90 -18.03 0.94 -16.46
C GLY A 90 -16.71 0.83 -15.69
N PHE A 91 -16.75 1.19 -14.41
CA PHE A 91 -15.65 0.96 -13.48
C PHE A 91 -15.89 -0.31 -12.65
N LEU A 92 -14.84 -0.79 -12.00
CA LEU A 92 -14.93 -1.82 -10.96
C LEU A 92 -16.01 -1.46 -9.94
N GLY A 93 -16.89 -2.42 -9.64
CA GLY A 93 -17.98 -2.24 -8.70
C GLY A 93 -17.48 -2.06 -7.26
N LYS A 94 -18.28 -1.37 -6.44
CA LYS A 94 -18.01 -1.26 -5.00
C LYS A 94 -18.11 -2.62 -4.33
N GLY A 95 -17.20 -2.90 -3.39
CA GLY A 95 -17.12 -4.19 -2.70
C GLY A 95 -16.48 -5.33 -3.51
N GLU A 96 -16.17 -5.13 -4.80
CA GLU A 96 -15.42 -6.11 -5.58
C GLU A 96 -13.93 -6.11 -5.22
N LEU A 97 -13.26 -7.24 -5.45
CA LEU A 97 -11.83 -7.38 -5.16
C LEU A 97 -11.00 -6.55 -6.13
N PHE A 98 -10.29 -5.56 -5.58
CA PHE A 98 -9.36 -4.72 -6.32
C PHE A 98 -7.93 -5.28 -6.23
N SER A 99 -7.24 -5.27 -7.36
CA SER A 99 -5.79 -5.48 -7.44
C SER A 99 -5.21 -4.59 -8.52
N ILE A 100 -4.18 -3.83 -8.16
CA ILE A 100 -3.48 -2.95 -9.11
C ILE A 100 -2.78 -3.73 -10.23
N TYR A 101 -2.55 -5.04 -10.05
CA TYR A 101 -1.89 -5.89 -11.03
C TYR A 101 -2.84 -6.34 -12.16
N ASN A 102 -4.15 -6.16 -12.02
CA ASN A 102 -5.07 -6.32 -13.13
C ASN A 102 -4.95 -5.10 -14.06
N GLN A 103 -4.65 -5.32 -15.34
CA GLN A 103 -4.40 -4.24 -16.30
C GLN A 103 -5.57 -3.26 -16.45
N GLU A 104 -6.82 -3.75 -16.38
CA GLU A 104 -8.00 -2.90 -16.50
C GLU A 104 -8.16 -2.05 -15.23
N TYR A 105 -8.03 -2.65 -14.05
CA TYR A 105 -8.13 -1.92 -12.78
C TYR A 105 -6.99 -0.91 -12.61
N MET A 106 -5.79 -1.24 -13.10
CA MET A 106 -4.65 -0.34 -13.16
C MET A 106 -4.95 0.88 -14.02
N LYS A 107 -5.54 0.68 -15.21
CA LYS A 107 -5.93 1.78 -16.09
C LYS A 107 -7.01 2.66 -15.45
N GLN A 108 -8.05 2.05 -14.87
CA GLN A 108 -9.10 2.80 -14.15
C GLN A 108 -8.54 3.59 -12.97
N THR A 109 -7.61 3.02 -12.21
CA THR A 109 -6.93 3.70 -11.10
C THR A 109 -6.08 4.87 -11.59
N TYR A 110 -5.34 4.70 -12.69
CA TYR A 110 -4.57 5.78 -13.30
C TYR A 110 -5.47 6.94 -13.74
N LEU A 111 -6.61 6.64 -14.39
CA LEU A 111 -7.57 7.65 -14.83
C LEU A 111 -8.22 8.38 -13.64
N LEU A 112 -8.53 7.67 -12.55
CA LEU A 112 -9.04 8.29 -11.33
C LEU A 112 -7.97 9.19 -10.66
N PHE A 113 -6.72 8.75 -10.65
CA PHE A 113 -5.60 9.54 -10.16
C PHE A 113 -5.39 10.81 -10.99
N THR A 114 -5.40 10.73 -12.32
CA THR A 114 -5.26 11.91 -13.19
C THR A 114 -6.45 12.85 -13.07
N PHE A 115 -7.65 12.34 -12.86
CA PHE A 115 -8.84 13.14 -12.54
C PHE A 115 -8.63 14.00 -11.28
N PHE A 116 -8.06 13.43 -10.22
CA PHE A 116 -7.70 14.21 -9.03
C PHE A 116 -6.54 15.18 -9.30
N TYR A 117 -5.47 14.70 -9.91
CA TYR A 117 -4.23 15.44 -10.14
C TYR A 117 -4.42 16.68 -11.02
N ASN A 118 -5.34 16.62 -11.98
CA ASN A 118 -5.59 17.73 -12.91
C ASN A 118 -6.52 18.81 -12.34
N SER A 119 -6.98 18.71 -11.09
CA SER A 119 -7.82 19.74 -10.46
C SER A 119 -7.04 21.05 -10.31
N VAL A 120 -7.59 22.17 -10.78
CA VAL A 120 -6.90 23.48 -10.73
C VAL A 120 -6.69 23.96 -9.29
N ASP A 121 -7.69 23.74 -8.45
CA ASP A 121 -7.75 24.25 -7.08
C ASP A 121 -8.25 23.17 -6.10
N PHE A 122 -8.02 23.41 -4.80
CA PHE A 122 -8.38 22.46 -3.76
C PHE A 122 -9.90 22.24 -3.64
N ASP A 123 -10.75 23.24 -3.92
CA ASP A 123 -12.21 23.07 -3.85
C ASP A 123 -12.70 22.11 -4.94
N THR A 124 -12.14 22.21 -6.15
CA THR A 124 -12.36 21.24 -7.22
C THR A 124 -11.89 19.84 -6.82
N PHE A 125 -10.65 19.71 -6.35
CA PHE A 125 -10.09 18.44 -5.87
C PHE A 125 -10.94 17.80 -4.78
N TYR A 126 -11.33 18.59 -3.78
CA TYR A 126 -12.15 18.19 -2.64
C TYR A 126 -13.49 17.60 -3.10
N LYS A 127 -14.22 18.29 -3.97
CA LYS A 127 -15.52 17.83 -4.50
C LYS A 127 -15.37 16.53 -5.30
N ASN A 128 -14.33 16.44 -6.12
CA ASN A 128 -14.02 15.26 -6.92
C ASN A 128 -13.68 14.04 -6.06
N VAL A 129 -12.90 14.24 -4.99
CA VAL A 129 -12.55 13.19 -4.03
C VAL A 129 -13.77 12.73 -3.24
N VAL A 130 -14.63 13.65 -2.77
CA VAL A 130 -15.88 13.31 -2.07
C VAL A 130 -16.80 12.49 -2.97
N TRP A 131 -16.93 12.88 -4.24
CA TRP A 131 -17.69 12.11 -5.21
C TRP A 131 -17.10 10.71 -5.40
N ALA A 132 -15.78 10.60 -5.61
CA ALA A 132 -15.14 9.31 -5.86
C ALA A 132 -15.25 8.36 -4.66
N ARG A 133 -15.17 8.90 -3.43
CA ARG A 133 -15.32 8.14 -2.18
C ARG A 133 -16.65 7.38 -2.10
N GLU A 134 -17.71 7.91 -2.69
CA GLU A 134 -19.02 7.26 -2.70
C GLU A 134 -19.28 6.40 -3.94
N ASN A 135 -18.68 6.73 -5.08
CA ASN A 135 -19.06 6.18 -6.38
C ASN A 135 -18.04 5.23 -7.01
N VAL A 136 -16.86 5.06 -6.41
CA VAL A 136 -15.80 4.19 -6.91
C VAL A 136 -15.48 3.09 -5.88
N ASN A 137 -14.97 1.96 -6.37
CA ASN A 137 -14.43 0.89 -5.53
C ASN A 137 -13.44 1.42 -4.49
N GLU A 138 -13.56 0.92 -3.28
CA GLU A 138 -12.86 1.42 -2.10
C GLU A 138 -11.33 1.29 -2.25
N GLY A 139 -10.87 0.18 -2.84
CA GLY A 139 -9.44 -0.12 -2.98
C GLY A 139 -8.79 0.76 -4.02
N MET A 140 -9.49 0.93 -5.15
CA MET A 140 -9.10 1.85 -6.21
C MET A 140 -9.07 3.29 -5.73
N PHE A 141 -10.08 3.71 -4.95
CA PHE A 141 -10.15 5.04 -4.36
C PHE A 141 -8.96 5.33 -3.46
N VAL A 142 -8.65 4.45 -2.49
CA VAL A 142 -7.52 4.64 -1.57
C VAL A 142 -6.19 4.65 -2.31
N HIS A 143 -6.03 3.82 -3.34
CA HIS A 143 -4.83 3.83 -4.17
C HIS A 143 -4.65 5.17 -4.90
N ALA A 144 -5.71 5.64 -5.59
CA ALA A 144 -5.65 6.87 -6.37
C ALA A 144 -5.46 8.13 -5.50
N ILE A 145 -6.12 8.23 -4.35
CA ILE A 145 -5.95 9.38 -3.45
C ILE A 145 -4.58 9.41 -2.78
N THR A 146 -4.02 8.24 -2.43
CA THR A 146 -2.67 8.15 -1.87
C THR A 146 -1.64 8.64 -2.89
N MET A 147 -1.76 8.18 -4.15
CA MET A 147 -0.95 8.69 -5.25
C MET A 147 -1.14 10.19 -5.47
N ALA A 148 -2.37 10.69 -5.43
CA ALA A 148 -2.65 12.11 -5.61
C ALA A 148 -1.93 12.97 -4.56
N VAL A 149 -1.95 12.56 -3.30
CA VAL A 149 -1.28 13.30 -2.20
C VAL A 149 0.24 13.26 -2.33
N PHE A 150 0.81 12.15 -2.79
CA PHE A 150 2.25 12.00 -2.95
C PHE A 150 2.79 12.83 -4.11
N HIS A 151 2.06 12.84 -5.24
CA HIS A 151 2.54 13.42 -6.48
C HIS A 151 2.07 14.86 -6.72
N HIS A 152 0.92 15.28 -6.17
CA HIS A 152 0.38 16.60 -6.46
C HIS A 152 1.15 17.72 -5.76
N PRO A 153 1.69 18.72 -6.48
CA PRO A 153 2.53 19.76 -5.88
C PRO A 153 1.87 20.56 -4.76
N GLN A 154 0.56 20.82 -4.85
CA GLN A 154 -0.17 21.57 -3.82
C GLN A 154 -0.50 20.74 -2.57
N LEU A 155 -0.32 19.41 -2.63
CA LEU A 155 -0.64 18.51 -1.51
C LEU A 155 0.61 18.10 -0.70
N LYS A 156 1.79 18.61 -1.07
CA LYS A 156 3.03 18.35 -0.35
C LYS A 156 2.93 18.79 1.11
N GLY A 157 3.21 17.86 2.02
CA GLY A 157 3.21 18.10 3.45
C GLY A 157 1.92 17.71 4.18
N PHE A 158 0.85 17.33 3.46
CA PHE A 158 -0.27 16.63 4.09
C PHE A 158 0.12 15.21 4.45
N VAL A 159 -0.42 14.73 5.57
CA VAL A 159 -0.15 13.38 6.10
C VAL A 159 -1.41 12.55 5.97
N LEU A 160 -1.29 11.35 5.42
CA LEU A 160 -2.37 10.38 5.40
C LEU A 160 -2.28 9.46 6.63
N PRO A 161 -3.42 8.90 7.09
CA PRO A 161 -3.38 7.81 8.05
C PRO A 161 -2.52 6.66 7.53
N ALA A 162 -2.02 5.84 8.44
CA ALA A 162 -1.27 4.67 8.03
C ALA A 162 -2.18 3.72 7.22
N VAL A 163 -1.65 3.07 6.20
CA VAL A 163 -2.47 2.21 5.32
C VAL A 163 -3.14 1.07 6.10
N TYR A 164 -2.53 0.56 7.17
CA TYR A 164 -3.12 -0.44 8.07
C TYR A 164 -4.25 0.10 8.96
N GLU A 165 -4.37 1.42 9.13
CA GLU A 165 -5.52 2.06 9.79
C GLU A 165 -6.71 2.25 8.83
N ILE A 166 -6.41 2.47 7.55
CA ILE A 166 -7.41 2.63 6.49
C ILE A 166 -7.96 1.26 6.08
N TYR A 167 -7.06 0.29 5.88
CA TYR A 167 -7.31 -1.01 5.27
C TYR A 167 -6.82 -2.17 6.17
N PRO A 168 -7.40 -2.36 7.37
CA PRO A 168 -6.91 -3.34 8.34
C PRO A 168 -6.97 -4.79 7.84
N TYR A 169 -7.88 -5.12 6.92
CA TYR A 169 -8.06 -6.47 6.39
C TYR A 169 -6.84 -7.05 5.65
N TYR A 170 -5.90 -6.20 5.19
CA TYR A 170 -4.65 -6.64 4.56
C TYR A 170 -3.49 -6.83 5.55
N PHE A 171 -3.65 -6.40 6.79
CA PHE A 171 -2.58 -6.34 7.79
C PHE A 171 -2.83 -7.21 9.02
N PHE A 172 -4.06 -7.67 9.20
CA PHE A 172 -4.43 -8.48 10.35
C PHE A 172 -5.11 -9.76 9.93
N ASN A 173 -4.77 -10.84 10.64
CA ASN A 173 -5.32 -12.16 10.41
C ASN A 173 -6.84 -12.21 10.64
N THR A 174 -7.50 -13.08 9.88
CA THR A 174 -8.96 -13.27 9.92
C THR A 174 -9.48 -13.55 11.33
N ASP A 175 -8.72 -14.27 12.17
CA ASP A 175 -9.08 -14.56 13.55
C ASP A 175 -9.25 -13.29 14.39
N LEU A 176 -8.38 -12.29 14.18
CA LEU A 176 -8.52 -10.98 14.84
C LEU A 176 -9.78 -10.27 14.37
N ILE A 177 -10.00 -10.24 13.05
CA ILE A 177 -11.17 -9.59 12.44
C ILE A 177 -12.47 -10.21 12.95
N HIS A 178 -12.55 -11.54 13.01
CA HIS A 178 -13.69 -12.26 13.55
C HIS A 178 -13.89 -11.99 15.05
N SER A 179 -12.81 -11.99 15.83
CA SER A 179 -12.85 -11.70 17.27
C SER A 179 -13.40 -10.29 17.55
N VAL A 180 -12.89 -9.27 16.83
CA VAL A 180 -13.36 -7.88 16.94
C VAL A 180 -14.83 -7.77 16.51
N THR A 181 -15.20 -8.41 15.39
CA THR A 181 -16.57 -8.37 14.85
C THR A 181 -17.56 -9.03 15.81
N PHE A 182 -17.22 -10.20 16.35
CA PHE A 182 -18.04 -10.91 17.33
C PHE A 182 -18.25 -10.07 18.59
N ARG A 183 -17.16 -9.52 19.17
CA ARG A 183 -17.28 -8.65 20.35
C ARG A 183 -18.12 -7.42 20.06
N LYS A 184 -17.98 -6.80 18.88
CA LYS A 184 -18.79 -5.64 18.48
C LYS A 184 -20.29 -5.94 18.41
N LEU A 185 -20.68 -7.15 18.05
CA LEU A 185 -22.09 -7.57 17.95
C LEU A 185 -22.68 -8.00 19.30
N TYR A 186 -21.91 -8.69 20.14
CA TYR A 186 -22.45 -9.37 21.33
C TYR A 186 -22.02 -8.77 22.68
N ASP A 187 -20.87 -8.10 22.75
CA ASP A 187 -20.42 -7.46 23.98
C ASP A 187 -20.90 -6.00 24.02
N GLN A 188 -21.91 -5.75 24.86
CA GLN A 188 -22.46 -4.41 25.04
C GLN A 188 -21.42 -3.39 25.50
N LYS A 189 -20.35 -3.81 26.18
CA LYS A 189 -19.26 -2.95 26.67
C LYS A 189 -18.17 -2.71 25.60
N PHE A 190 -18.22 -3.43 24.48
CA PHE A 190 -17.22 -3.34 23.42
C PHE A 190 -17.59 -2.26 22.40
N GLY A 191 -16.92 -1.11 22.51
CA GLY A 191 -17.09 0.00 21.59
C GLY A 191 -16.75 1.32 22.24
N PHE A 192 -16.24 2.26 21.45
CA PHE A 192 -15.85 3.59 21.92
C PHE A 192 -16.99 4.31 22.67
N VAL A 193 -18.22 4.20 22.14
CA VAL A 193 -19.43 4.79 22.73
C VAL A 193 -19.81 4.13 24.07
N SER A 194 -19.50 2.85 24.25
CA SER A 194 -19.96 2.09 25.42
C SER A 194 -19.02 2.20 26.62
N ASN A 195 -17.70 2.16 26.41
CA ASN A 195 -16.73 2.21 27.52
C ASN A 195 -16.03 3.56 27.70
N GLY A 196 -16.22 4.54 26.78
CA GLY A 196 -15.55 5.84 26.80
C GLY A 196 -14.02 5.77 26.69
N LYS A 197 -13.47 4.63 26.26
CA LYS A 197 -12.05 4.28 26.15
C LYS A 197 -11.77 3.55 24.82
N TYR A 198 -10.52 3.21 24.60
CA TYR A 198 -10.10 2.36 23.49
C TYR A 198 -10.35 0.87 23.82
N ASN A 199 -10.67 0.08 22.80
CA ASN A 199 -10.72 -1.38 22.92
C ASN A 199 -9.38 -1.96 22.50
N VAL A 200 -8.87 -2.91 23.29
CA VAL A 200 -7.63 -3.63 22.96
C VAL A 200 -7.97 -5.07 22.61
N VAL A 201 -7.43 -5.51 21.47
CA VAL A 201 -7.47 -6.92 21.07
C VAL A 201 -6.05 -7.32 20.70
N TYR A 202 -5.58 -8.42 21.26
CA TYR A 202 -4.26 -8.96 20.96
C TYR A 202 -4.36 -9.82 19.70
N SER A 203 -3.42 -9.60 18.79
CA SER A 203 -3.22 -10.42 17.60
C SER A 203 -1.87 -11.09 17.72
N ASN A 204 -1.84 -12.39 17.43
CA ASN A 204 -0.59 -13.09 17.18
C ASN A 204 -0.34 -13.13 15.66
N TYR A 205 0.92 -13.35 15.29
CA TYR A 205 1.29 -13.72 13.92
C TYR A 205 0.73 -15.09 13.55
N THR A 206 0.71 -15.41 12.25
CA THR A 206 0.12 -16.66 11.76
C THR A 206 0.78 -17.89 12.36
N ALA A 207 2.10 -17.86 12.57
CA ALA A 207 2.84 -18.91 13.24
C ALA A 207 2.63 -18.86 14.77
N LEU A 208 1.49 -19.39 15.23
CA LEU A 208 1.12 -19.44 16.66
C LEU A 208 1.97 -20.39 17.49
N TYR A 209 2.43 -21.47 16.87
CA TYR A 209 3.32 -22.45 17.47
C TYR A 209 4.53 -22.60 16.56
N PRO A 210 5.75 -22.70 17.10
CA PRO A 210 6.86 -23.23 16.34
C PRO A 210 6.51 -24.69 16.06
N VAL A 211 5.81 -24.95 14.96
CA VAL A 211 5.72 -26.31 14.44
C VAL A 211 7.18 -26.67 14.16
N GLU A 212 7.70 -27.60 14.94
CA GLU A 212 9.09 -28.03 14.92
C GLU A 212 9.40 -28.69 13.57
N TYR A 213 9.54 -27.91 12.50
CA TYR A 213 10.16 -28.35 11.25
C TYR A 213 10.48 -27.12 10.39
N TYR A 214 11.68 -26.57 10.58
CA TYR A 214 12.47 -25.78 9.61
C TYR A 214 11.71 -25.06 8.46
N GLY A 215 10.76 -24.18 8.77
CA GLY A 215 9.99 -23.43 7.76
C GLY A 215 10.20 -21.92 7.79
N GLU A 216 9.67 -21.23 6.78
CA GLU A 216 9.64 -19.75 6.67
C GLU A 216 8.82 -19.08 7.78
N ASP A 217 7.94 -19.83 8.44
CA ASP A 217 7.06 -19.37 9.52
C ASP A 217 7.80 -18.73 10.71
N LYS A 218 9.08 -19.10 10.92
CA LYS A 218 9.94 -18.48 11.94
C LYS A 218 10.09 -16.97 11.73
N LEU A 219 9.92 -16.50 10.49
CA LEU A 219 10.05 -15.08 10.13
C LEU A 219 8.70 -14.36 10.07
N SER A 220 7.60 -15.00 10.45
CA SER A 220 6.26 -14.38 10.44
C SER A 220 6.22 -13.04 11.16
N TYR A 221 6.92 -12.89 12.29
CA TYR A 221 7.01 -11.61 13.00
C TYR A 221 7.62 -10.48 12.17
N PHE A 222 8.48 -10.81 11.20
CA PHE A 222 9.12 -9.86 10.30
C PHE A 222 8.30 -9.70 9.02
N THR A 223 7.88 -10.80 8.38
CA THR A 223 7.18 -10.77 7.09
C THR A 223 5.73 -10.28 7.20
N GLU A 224 5.08 -10.47 8.34
CA GLU A 224 3.73 -9.97 8.64
C GLU A 224 3.75 -8.66 9.45
N ASP A 225 4.93 -8.08 9.70
CA ASP A 225 5.03 -6.79 10.38
C ASP A 225 4.28 -5.71 9.60
N ILE A 226 3.39 -5.00 10.28
CA ILE A 226 2.54 -3.98 9.66
C ILE A 226 3.37 -2.79 9.12
N GLY A 227 4.51 -2.49 9.77
CA GLY A 227 5.42 -1.44 9.36
C GLY A 227 6.18 -1.81 8.09
N LEU A 228 6.69 -3.03 8.00
CA LEU A 228 7.38 -3.54 6.80
C LEU A 228 6.45 -3.58 5.59
N ASN A 229 5.23 -4.10 5.78
CA ASN A 229 4.23 -4.16 4.70
C ASN A 229 3.77 -2.76 4.27
N ALA A 230 3.58 -1.85 5.22
CA ALA A 230 3.26 -0.45 4.91
C ALA A 230 4.42 0.26 4.19
N TYR A 231 5.67 -0.01 4.59
CA TYR A 231 6.87 0.53 3.93
C TYR A 231 6.89 0.17 2.44
N TYR A 232 6.65 -1.10 2.12
CA TYR A 232 6.61 -1.54 0.72
C TYR A 232 5.44 -0.91 -0.05
N TYR A 233 4.25 -0.83 0.58
CA TYR A 233 3.10 -0.12 0.00
C TYR A 233 3.45 1.33 -0.35
N TYR A 234 4.07 2.08 0.56
CA TYR A 234 4.42 3.48 0.32
C TYR A 234 5.48 3.64 -0.76
N PHE A 235 6.48 2.75 -0.82
CA PHE A 235 7.43 2.73 -1.94
C PHE A 235 6.72 2.57 -3.29
N MET A 236 5.73 1.68 -3.37
CA MET A 236 4.95 1.47 -4.59
C MET A 236 4.04 2.67 -4.93
N MET A 237 3.56 3.43 -3.93
CA MET A 237 2.79 4.66 -4.17
C MET A 237 3.66 5.84 -4.60
N ASP A 238 4.90 5.89 -4.12
CA ASP A 238 5.89 6.92 -4.46
C ASP A 238 6.50 6.66 -5.85
N TYR A 239 6.74 5.40 -6.22
CA TYR A 239 7.27 5.03 -7.54
C TYR A 239 6.40 4.04 -8.32
N PRO A 240 5.12 4.35 -8.59
CA PRO A 240 4.17 3.44 -9.21
C PRO A 240 4.62 3.05 -10.61
N TYR A 241 4.86 1.76 -10.84
CA TYR A 241 5.52 1.23 -12.05
C TYR A 241 4.78 1.57 -13.36
N PHE A 242 3.47 1.79 -13.30
CA PHE A 242 2.62 2.09 -14.45
C PHE A 242 2.49 3.59 -14.77
N VAL A 243 3.15 4.46 -14.00
CA VAL A 243 3.14 5.91 -14.21
C VAL A 243 4.43 6.35 -14.90
N GLY A 244 4.29 7.15 -15.96
CA GLY A 244 5.42 7.71 -16.72
C GLY A 244 6.26 8.71 -15.90
N THR A 245 7.53 8.89 -16.31
CA THR A 245 8.53 9.64 -15.53
C THR A 245 8.38 11.15 -15.61
N ASP A 246 7.97 11.68 -16.76
CA ASP A 246 8.18 13.09 -17.09
C ASP A 246 7.12 13.98 -16.42
N LYS A 247 5.86 13.54 -16.48
CA LYS A 247 4.71 14.30 -16.00
C LYS A 247 4.70 14.50 -14.48
N PHE A 248 5.21 13.52 -13.74
CA PHE A 248 5.23 13.53 -12.27
C PHE A 248 6.64 13.74 -11.71
N ASN A 249 7.58 14.13 -12.58
CA ASN A 249 8.94 14.48 -12.21
C ASN A 249 9.72 13.37 -11.48
N LEU A 250 9.34 12.10 -11.74
CA LEU A 250 9.97 10.89 -11.18
C LEU A 250 11.32 10.56 -11.83
N TYR A 251 11.68 11.25 -12.92
CA TYR A 251 12.98 11.06 -13.59
C TYR A 251 14.16 11.54 -12.73
N LYS A 252 13.92 12.46 -11.78
CA LYS A 252 14.99 13.07 -10.97
C LYS A 252 15.67 12.09 -10.02
N ASP A 253 15.00 10.99 -9.69
CA ASP A 253 15.45 10.07 -8.63
C ASP A 253 16.21 8.85 -9.17
N ARG A 254 16.76 8.93 -10.38
CA ARG A 254 17.52 7.84 -11.03
C ARG A 254 16.76 6.50 -10.89
N ARG A 255 15.47 6.51 -11.26
CA ARG A 255 14.46 5.48 -10.93
C ARG A 255 14.93 4.02 -10.98
N GLY A 256 15.70 3.63 -12.01
CA GLY A 256 16.24 2.26 -12.12
C GLY A 256 17.30 1.92 -11.05
N GLU A 257 18.16 2.88 -10.68
CA GLU A 257 19.09 2.73 -9.56
C GLU A 257 18.34 2.65 -8.23
N LEU A 258 17.33 3.51 -8.02
CA LEU A 258 16.51 3.47 -6.81
C LEU A 258 15.76 2.14 -6.66
N TYR A 259 15.20 1.63 -7.75
CA TYR A 259 14.59 0.30 -7.79
C TYR A 259 15.58 -0.77 -7.31
N MET A 260 16.76 -0.85 -7.94
CA MET A 260 17.77 -1.84 -7.58
C MET A 260 18.22 -1.70 -6.13
N TYR A 261 18.45 -0.46 -5.68
CA TYR A 261 18.85 -0.15 -4.32
C TYR A 261 17.80 -0.59 -3.29
N MET A 262 16.52 -0.25 -3.51
CA MET A 262 15.43 -0.62 -2.60
C MET A 262 15.35 -2.13 -2.43
N TYR A 263 15.28 -2.90 -3.52
CA TYR A 263 15.21 -4.36 -3.43
C TYR A 263 16.47 -4.97 -2.83
N GLN A 264 17.66 -4.47 -3.19
CA GLN A 264 18.92 -4.94 -2.63
C GLN A 264 18.97 -4.73 -1.11
N GLN A 265 18.53 -3.57 -0.59
CA GLN A 265 18.48 -3.29 0.84
C GLN A 265 17.39 -4.11 1.55
N LEU A 266 16.20 -4.24 0.96
CA LEU A 266 15.11 -5.03 1.52
C LEU A 266 15.48 -6.52 1.64
N ILE A 267 16.08 -7.09 0.59
CA ILE A 267 16.57 -8.48 0.57
C ILE A 267 17.71 -8.66 1.58
N ALA A 268 18.66 -7.72 1.65
CA ALA A 268 19.73 -7.78 2.64
C ALA A 268 19.16 -7.75 4.08
N ARG A 269 18.16 -6.92 4.34
CA ARG A 269 17.49 -6.83 5.64
C ARG A 269 16.77 -8.12 6.01
N TYR A 270 16.04 -8.71 5.07
CA TYR A 270 15.39 -10.01 5.22
C TYR A 270 16.42 -11.14 5.45
N TYR A 271 17.53 -11.11 4.72
CA TYR A 271 18.62 -12.07 4.88
C TYR A 271 19.26 -12.04 6.27
N LEU A 272 19.38 -10.85 6.89
CA LEU A 272 19.84 -10.73 8.28
C LEU A 272 18.87 -11.41 9.27
N GLU A 273 17.55 -11.30 9.06
CA GLU A 273 16.58 -12.03 9.89
C GLU A 273 16.70 -13.54 9.74
N ARG A 274 16.92 -14.02 8.50
CA ARG A 274 17.19 -15.44 8.24
C ARG A 274 18.38 -15.92 9.06
N GLN A 275 19.50 -15.18 9.04
CA GLN A 275 20.71 -15.56 9.76
C GLN A 275 20.51 -15.68 11.27
N VAL A 276 19.79 -14.72 11.88
CA VAL A 276 19.51 -14.75 13.33
C VAL A 276 18.59 -15.90 13.71
N ASN A 277 17.71 -16.33 12.81
CA ASN A 277 16.83 -17.49 12.98
C ASN A 277 17.47 -18.82 12.54
N PHE A 278 18.78 -18.82 12.25
CA PHE A 278 19.54 -19.98 11.74
C PHE A 278 18.91 -20.58 10.48
N MET A 279 18.28 -19.75 9.67
CA MET A 279 17.80 -20.11 8.34
C MET A 279 18.95 -19.92 7.36
N GLY A 280 19.06 -20.86 6.42
CA GLY A 280 20.10 -20.83 5.39
C GLY A 280 19.91 -19.65 4.42
N PRO A 281 20.67 -19.65 3.30
CA PRO A 281 20.47 -18.63 2.28
C PRO A 281 19.03 -18.60 1.75
N ILE A 282 18.67 -17.52 1.05
CA ILE A 282 17.41 -17.45 0.32
C ILE A 282 17.49 -18.53 -0.76
N GLU A 283 16.47 -19.37 -0.83
CA GLU A 283 16.42 -20.45 -1.79
C GLU A 283 16.29 -19.88 -3.21
N GLU A 284 17.11 -20.40 -4.11
CA GLU A 284 16.96 -20.16 -5.54
C GLU A 284 15.89 -21.11 -6.08
N PHE A 285 15.05 -20.62 -6.99
CA PHE A 285 14.06 -21.45 -7.67
C PHE A 285 14.41 -21.54 -9.15
N ASP A 286 14.21 -22.72 -9.73
CA ASP A 286 14.30 -22.95 -11.17
C ASP A 286 12.88 -22.94 -11.78
N TYR A 287 12.76 -22.45 -13.02
CA TYR A 287 11.49 -22.36 -13.73
C TYR A 287 11.08 -23.71 -14.37
N ASP A 288 11.96 -24.71 -14.40
CA ASP A 288 11.67 -26.02 -14.98
C ASP A 288 10.97 -26.94 -13.97
N CYS A 289 9.66 -27.10 -14.13
CA CYS A 289 8.91 -28.13 -13.43
C CYS A 289 8.01 -28.92 -14.39
N GLU A 290 8.33 -30.21 -14.58
CA GLU A 290 7.79 -31.05 -15.66
C GLU A 290 6.84 -32.16 -15.17
N MET A 291 5.85 -31.85 -14.32
CA MET A 291 4.90 -32.89 -13.85
C MET A 291 3.44 -32.41 -13.88
N SER A 292 2.58 -33.24 -14.45
CA SER A 292 1.12 -33.06 -14.58
C SER A 292 0.36 -34.26 -13.99
N TYR A 293 -0.92 -34.07 -13.64
CA TYR A 293 -1.81 -35.22 -13.38
C TYR A 293 -1.98 -36.06 -14.66
N TYR A 294 -2.31 -37.35 -14.52
CA TYR A 294 -2.62 -38.25 -15.64
C TYR A 294 -3.73 -37.75 -16.60
N ASN A 295 -4.56 -36.79 -16.15
CA ASN A 295 -5.62 -36.15 -16.95
C ASN A 295 -5.25 -34.74 -17.48
N GLY A 296 -3.99 -34.31 -17.37
CA GLY A 296 -3.48 -33.10 -18.01
C GLY A 296 -3.78 -31.76 -17.31
N ILE A 297 -4.29 -31.79 -16.07
CA ILE A 297 -4.53 -30.58 -15.28
C ILE A 297 -3.33 -30.31 -14.35
N PRO A 298 -2.90 -29.06 -14.11
CA PRO A 298 -1.97 -28.71 -13.04
C PRO A 298 -2.70 -28.53 -11.68
N PHE A 299 -2.05 -28.90 -10.58
CA PHE A 299 -2.59 -28.77 -9.22
C PHE A 299 -2.71 -27.28 -8.78
N PHE A 300 -3.72 -26.91 -7.97
CA PHE A 300 -3.84 -25.57 -7.35
C PHE A 300 -4.03 -25.59 -5.82
N VAL A 301 -2.91 -25.43 -5.12
CA VAL A 301 -2.58 -24.70 -3.87
C VAL A 301 -1.05 -24.54 -3.97
N ARG A 302 -0.43 -23.43 -3.53
CA ARG A 302 1.05 -23.34 -3.50
C ARG A 302 1.59 -24.13 -2.31
N ASN A 303 1.40 -25.44 -2.37
CA ASN A 303 2.03 -26.40 -1.46
C ASN A 303 3.56 -26.31 -1.64
N ASP A 304 4.30 -26.82 -0.65
CA ASP A 304 5.73 -27.06 -0.81
C ASP A 304 5.94 -27.87 -2.11
N TYR A 305 6.97 -27.51 -2.89
CA TYR A 305 7.26 -28.09 -4.21
C TYR A 305 6.22 -27.78 -5.32
N TYR A 306 5.65 -26.57 -5.30
CA TYR A 306 4.74 -26.11 -6.33
C TYR A 306 5.40 -25.97 -7.73
N SER A 307 4.76 -26.60 -8.73
CA SER A 307 5.10 -26.49 -10.15
C SER A 307 4.29 -25.39 -10.82
N VAL A 308 4.94 -24.45 -11.51
CA VAL A 308 4.26 -23.45 -12.34
C VAL A 308 3.89 -24.09 -13.68
N SER A 309 2.61 -24.07 -14.09
CA SER A 309 2.23 -24.60 -15.41
C SER A 309 2.88 -23.80 -16.54
N LYS A 310 3.30 -24.51 -17.61
CA LYS A 310 3.87 -23.92 -18.83
C LYS A 310 2.95 -22.87 -19.49
N ASP A 311 1.65 -22.93 -19.22
CA ASP A 311 0.65 -21.97 -19.72
C ASP A 311 0.80 -20.55 -19.12
N PHE A 312 1.47 -20.42 -17.97
CA PHE A 312 1.76 -19.13 -17.32
C PHE A 312 3.14 -18.57 -17.67
N TYR A 313 3.90 -19.27 -18.53
CA TYR A 313 5.21 -18.79 -18.96
C TYR A 313 5.03 -17.70 -20.02
N TYR A 314 5.27 -16.45 -19.64
CA TYR A 314 5.45 -15.40 -20.62
C TYR A 314 6.81 -15.59 -21.31
N GLN A 315 6.79 -15.77 -22.63
CA GLN A 315 8.03 -15.72 -23.40
C GLN A 315 8.62 -14.32 -23.26
N VAL A 316 9.83 -14.24 -22.69
CA VAL A 316 10.60 -12.99 -22.53
C VAL A 316 10.72 -12.20 -23.85
N ASN A 317 10.64 -12.88 -24.99
CA ASN A 317 10.67 -12.30 -26.33
C ASN A 317 9.42 -11.48 -26.72
N LEU A 318 8.30 -11.60 -25.98
CA LEU A 318 7.05 -10.88 -26.23
C LEU A 318 6.94 -9.56 -25.45
N LEU A 319 7.90 -9.24 -24.58
CA LEU A 319 7.97 -7.97 -23.83
C LEU A 319 8.71 -6.87 -24.62
N LYS A 320 8.45 -6.76 -25.94
CA LYS A 320 9.00 -5.69 -26.79
C LYS A 320 8.13 -4.44 -26.78
#